data_AF-A0A1V3S553-F1
#
_entry.id   AF-A0A1V3S553-F1
#
_cell.length_a   1.000
_cell.length_b   1.000
_cell.length_c   1.000
_cell.angle_alpha   90.00
_cell.angle_beta   90.00
_cell.angle_gamma   90.00
#
_symmetry.space_group_name_H-M   'P 1'
#
loop_
_entity.id
_entity.type
_entity.pdbx_description
1 polymer ?
#
loop_
_entity_poly.entity_id
_entity_poly.type
_entity_poly.pdbx_seq_one_letter_code
_entity_poly.pdbx_strand_id
1 'polypeptide(L)'
;MTVKITYTHKGWFFLCPVYLNPGEGEGMNVAARRPWLDWWFDVNQEIFEALAAHSYEEQSFPFKVTGRLDPPVTLESSAEE
;
A
#
# COMPACT_ATOMS: atom_id res chain seq x y z
N MET A 1 -15.06 12.96 5.34
CA MET A 1 -14.83 13.66 4.05
C MET A 1 -14.22 12.68 3.07
N THR A 2 -14.57 12.69 1.78
CA THR A 2 -13.98 11.77 0.80
C THR A 2 -12.70 12.37 0.22
N VAL A 3 -11.58 11.67 0.35
CA VAL A 3 -10.28 12.09 -0.19
C VAL A 3 -10.05 11.39 -1.52
N LYS A 4 -9.67 12.15 -2.55
CA LYS A 4 -9.28 11.58 -3.85
C LYS A 4 -7.77 11.43 -3.90
N ILE A 5 -7.29 10.20 -4.03
CA ILE A 5 -5.86 9.90 -4.07
C ILE A 5 -5.51 9.45 -5.49
N THR A 6 -4.48 10.06 -6.09
CA THR A 6 -4.03 9.73 -7.45
C THR A 6 -2.78 8.86 -7.40
N TYR A 7 -2.91 7.59 -7.78
CA TYR A 7 -1.82 6.64 -7.85
C TYR A 7 -1.09 6.71 -9.19
N THR A 8 0.24 6.76 -9.11
CA THR A 8 1.12 6.95 -10.25
C THR A 8 1.95 5.70 -10.59
N HIS A 9 2.04 4.76 -9.65
CA HIS A 9 2.84 3.55 -9.80
C HIS A 9 2.03 2.30 -9.44
N LYS A 10 2.51 1.16 -9.94
CA LYS A 10 1.98 -0.16 -9.62
C LYS A 10 3.08 -1.03 -9.06
N GLY A 11 2.73 -1.84 -8.07
CA GLY A 11 3.68 -2.69 -7.40
C GLY A 11 3.06 -3.93 -6.79
N TRP A 12 3.82 -4.53 -5.92
CA TRP A 12 3.43 -5.64 -5.05
C TRP A 12 3.77 -5.28 -3.62
N PHE A 13 2.89 -5.69 -2.73
CA PHE A 13 3.10 -5.76 -1.30
C PHE A 13 2.97 -7.22 -0.90
N PHE A 14 4.10 -7.92 -0.75
CA PHE A 14 4.12 -9.39 -0.73
C PHE A 14 3.33 -9.99 -1.91
N LEU A 15 2.21 -10.65 -1.63
CA LEU A 15 1.33 -11.31 -2.60
C LEU A 15 0.17 -10.42 -3.05
N CYS A 16 0.03 -9.22 -2.46
CA CYS A 16 -1.02 -8.28 -2.80
C CYS A 16 -0.54 -7.34 -3.93
N PRO A 17 -1.17 -7.36 -5.12
CA PRO A 17 -0.92 -6.35 -6.14
C PRO A 17 -1.50 -5.01 -5.69
N VAL A 18 -0.66 -3.97 -5.68
CA VAL A 18 -1.00 -2.63 -5.16
C VAL A 18 -0.79 -1.52 -6.20
N TYR A 19 -1.47 -0.41 -5.95
CA TYR A 19 -1.21 0.91 -6.50
C TYR A 19 -0.44 1.75 -5.47
N LEU A 20 0.46 2.60 -5.94
CA LEU A 20 1.40 3.35 -5.11
C LEU A 20 1.39 4.83 -5.55
N ASN A 21 1.34 5.73 -4.57
CA ASN A 21 1.59 7.16 -4.77
C ASN A 21 2.69 7.63 -3.80
N PRO A 22 3.94 7.82 -4.27
CA PRO A 22 5.02 8.34 -3.45
C PRO A 22 4.99 9.87 -3.27
N GLY A 23 4.05 10.57 -3.94
CA GLY A 23 4.09 12.03 -4.08
C GLY A 23 3.15 12.84 -3.20
N GLU A 24 2.28 12.21 -2.40
CA GLU A 24 1.29 12.93 -1.58
C GLU A 24 1.45 12.57 -0.09
N GLY A 25 2.01 13.50 0.71
CA GLY A 25 1.98 13.49 2.19
C GLY A 25 3.26 13.01 2.91
N GLU A 26 3.15 12.80 4.23
CA GLU A 26 4.19 12.23 5.11
C GLU A 26 4.27 10.70 4.99
N GLY A 27 4.20 10.16 3.78
CA GLY A 27 4.24 8.71 3.56
C GLY A 27 3.90 8.28 2.15
N MET A 28 4.05 6.98 1.90
CA MET A 28 3.64 6.36 0.64
C MET A 28 2.19 5.90 0.75
N ASN A 29 1.31 6.49 -0.05
CA ASN A 29 -0.07 6.03 -0.14
C ASN A 29 -0.14 4.73 -0.96
N VAL A 30 -0.85 3.74 -0.43
CA VAL A 30 -0.97 2.40 -1.02
C VAL A 30 -2.44 1.99 -1.04
N ALA A 31 -2.89 1.36 -2.12
CA ALA A 31 -4.20 0.71 -2.19
C ALA A 31 -4.11 -0.60 -2.96
N ALA A 32 -4.95 -1.58 -2.63
CA ALA A 32 -5.02 -2.79 -3.43
C ALA A 32 -5.56 -2.47 -4.83
N ARG A 33 -5.13 -3.23 -5.84
CA ARG A 33 -5.67 -3.05 -7.20
C ARG A 33 -7.12 -3.49 -7.34
N ARG A 34 -7.61 -4.28 -6.38
CA ARG A 34 -8.97 -4.82 -6.33
C ARG A 34 -9.47 -4.74 -4.89
N PRO A 35 -10.70 -4.25 -4.64
CA PRO A 35 -11.22 -4.10 -3.27
C PRO A 35 -11.25 -5.40 -2.46
N TRP A 36 -11.48 -6.54 -3.11
CA TRP A 36 -11.47 -7.85 -2.43
C TRP A 36 -10.09 -8.31 -1.97
N LEU A 37 -9.03 -7.54 -2.27
CA LEU A 37 -7.67 -7.81 -1.80
C LEU A 37 -7.29 -6.91 -0.62
N ASP A 38 -8.16 -6.01 -0.16
CA ASP A 38 -7.83 -5.09 0.94
C ASP A 38 -7.54 -5.84 2.25
N TRP A 39 -8.19 -6.98 2.51
CA TRP A 39 -7.90 -7.83 3.68
C TRP A 39 -6.46 -8.34 3.73
N TRP A 40 -5.72 -8.31 2.61
CA TRP A 40 -4.29 -8.64 2.64
C TRP A 40 -3.49 -7.61 3.42
N PHE A 41 -3.92 -6.35 3.53
CA PHE A 41 -3.22 -5.37 4.35
C PHE A 41 -3.22 -5.80 5.82
N ASP A 42 -4.35 -6.24 6.35
CA ASP A 42 -4.48 -6.75 7.72
C ASP A 42 -3.57 -7.96 7.93
N VAL A 43 -3.59 -8.92 7.02
CA VAL A 43 -2.73 -10.13 7.11
C VAL A 43 -1.24 -9.76 7.07
N ASN A 44 -0.85 -8.83 6.20
CA ASN A 44 0.53 -8.41 6.15
C ASN A 44 0.93 -7.63 7.42
N GLN A 45 0.04 -6.83 7.99
CA GLN A 45 0.27 -6.15 9.27
C GLN A 45 0.55 -7.16 10.38
N GLU A 46 -0.31 -8.17 10.54
CA GLU A 46 -0.12 -9.23 11.55
C GLU A 46 1.21 -9.98 11.36
N ILE A 47 1.58 -10.29 10.12
CA ILE A 47 2.88 -10.91 9.80
C ILE A 47 4.03 -9.99 10.21
N PHE A 48 3.94 -8.70 9.90
CA PHE A 48 4.98 -7.72 10.24
C PHE A 48 5.10 -7.50 11.74
N GLU A 49 3.99 -7.40 12.46
CA GLU A 49 3.96 -7.27 13.92
C GLU A 49 4.62 -8.49 14.58
N ALA A 50 4.27 -9.70 14.12
CA ALA A 50 4.89 -10.93 14.62
C ALA A 50 6.40 -10.98 14.32
N LEU A 51 6.81 -10.60 13.10
CA LEU A 51 8.22 -10.58 12.71
C LEU A 51 9.02 -9.52 13.48
N ALA A 52 8.45 -8.32 13.68
CA ALA A 52 9.06 -7.25 14.46
C ALA A 52 9.20 -7.61 15.95
N ALA A 53 8.28 -8.41 16.49
CA ALA A 53 8.40 -8.93 17.85
C ALA A 53 9.56 -9.93 18.02
N HIS A 54 10.00 -10.57 16.92
CA HIS A 54 11.05 -11.60 16.93
C HIS A 54 12.43 -11.12 16.48
N SER A 55 12.55 -9.96 15.83
CA SER A 55 13.82 -9.42 15.34
C SER A 55 13.94 -7.92 15.57
N TYR A 56 15.09 -7.48 16.09
CA TYR A 56 15.45 -6.07 16.27
C TYR A 56 16.00 -5.40 14.99
N GLU A 57 16.17 -6.15 13.90
CA GLU A 57 16.63 -5.59 12.63
C GLU A 57 15.50 -4.80 11.95
N GLU A 58 15.84 -3.62 11.40
CA GLU A 58 14.94 -2.81 10.59
C GLU A 58 14.41 -3.64 9.41
N GLN A 59 13.15 -4.04 9.50
CA GLN A 59 12.53 -4.81 8.43
C GLN A 59 12.27 -3.88 7.25
N SER A 60 12.93 -4.16 6.13
CA SER A 60 12.63 -3.48 4.88
C SER A 60 11.19 -3.79 4.48
N PHE A 61 10.33 -2.77 4.42
CA PHE A 61 8.97 -2.95 3.94
C PHE A 61 9.00 -3.54 2.52
N PRO A 62 8.28 -4.65 2.25
CA PRO A 62 8.40 -5.48 1.06
C PRO A 62 7.58 -4.90 -0.10
N PHE A 63 7.66 -3.59 -0.30
CA PHE A 63 7.09 -2.96 -1.46
C PHE A 63 8.03 -3.11 -2.63
N LYS A 64 7.50 -3.73 -3.69
CA LYS A 64 8.21 -3.81 -4.97
C LYS A 64 7.44 -3.00 -6.01
N VAL A 65 7.99 -1.85 -6.38
CA VAL A 65 7.50 -1.09 -7.53
C VAL A 65 7.82 -1.88 -8.80
N THR A 66 6.82 -2.10 -9.64
CA THR A 66 6.95 -2.88 -10.89
C THR A 66 6.73 -2.06 -12.15
N GLY A 67 6.22 -0.84 -12.03
CA GLY A 67 6.13 0.07 -13.15
C GLY A 67 5.33 1.32 -12.83
N ARG A 68 5.34 2.25 -13.78
CA ARG A 68 4.53 3.46 -13.78
C ARG A 68 3.16 3.18 -14.40
N LEU A 69 2.15 3.90 -13.94
CA LEU A 69 0.81 3.91 -14.52
C LEU A 69 0.73 5.02 -15.57
N ASP A 70 0.23 4.68 -16.75
CA ASP A 70 -0.09 5.62 -17.83
C ASP A 70 -1.37 5.13 -18.53
N PRO A 71 -2.54 5.73 -18.26
CA PRO A 71 -2.76 6.89 -17.38
C PRO A 71 -2.71 6.55 -15.88
N PRO A 72 -2.55 7.55 -14.98
CA PRO A 72 -2.69 7.39 -13.52
C PRO A 72 -4.09 6.89 -13.11
N VAL A 73 -4.19 6.29 -11.92
CA VAL A 73 -5.46 5.79 -11.35
C VAL A 73 -5.85 6.66 -10.16
N THR A 74 -7.07 7.18 -10.12
CA THR A 74 -7.59 7.92 -8.96
C THR A 74 -8.64 7.08 -8.25
N LEU A 75 -8.49 6.88 -6.94
CA LEU A 75 -9.49 6.21 -6.10
C LEU A 75 -10.03 7.18 -5.05
N GLU A 76 -11.28 6.97 -4.67
CA GLU A 76 -11.93 7.65 -3.55
C GLU A 76 -11.65 6.85 -2.28
N SER A 77 -11.01 7.48 -1.30
CA SER A 77 -10.76 6.92 0.01
C SER A 77 -11.64 7.60 1.05
N SER A 78 -12.25 6.80 1.91
CA SER A 78 -12.94 7.25 3.11
C SER A 78 -11.87 7.54 4.16
N ALA A 79 -11.59 8.81 4.45
CA ALA A 79 -10.81 9.13 5.64
C ALA A 79 -11.71 8.88 6.85
N GLU A 80 -11.50 7.78 7.56
CA GLU A 80 -12.01 7.59 8.92
C GLU A 80 -11.16 8.46 9.85
N GLU A 81 -11.86 9.33 10.60
CA GLU A 81 -11.33 10.39 11.47
C GLU A 81 -10.81 9.84 12.80
#